data_AF-A0A1Q5QTX5-F1
#
_entry.id   AF-A0A1Q5QTX5-F1
#
_cell.length_a   1.000
_cell.length_b   1.000
_cell.length_c   1.000
_cell.angle_alpha   90.00
_cell.angle_beta   90.00
_cell.angle_gamma   90.00
#
_symmetry.space_group_name_H-M   'P 1'
#
loop_
_entity.id
_entity.type
_entity.pdbx_description
1 polymer ?
#
loop_
_entity_poly.entity_id
_entity_poly.type
_entity_poly.pdbx_seq_one_letter_code
_entity_poly.pdbx_strand_id
1 'polypeptide(L)'
;VLDQTGNTVSGYVTGHENDAAWLVFTLTVDPATGNVTLTQDRAVHEPTASSPDTGEGISLTGGLVTLTATVTDKDGDSASQNLDLSSHVTFHDDGPSISLSGTVGSLNTFEAYLSAATNAGINGSTPDAVPTQGHALDTESFAGAFTVVTGADGATTAYALSIAANGTATNLIDSASGLAVVLDQTGNTISGYVTGHEGDAAWLVFTLSVNTATGDVTLTQDRAVHEPTASSPDTGEGISLTGGLVTLTATVTDKDGDSAAQNLDLSSHVTFHDDGPSIGLSGRVGSLNTFEAYLSASTNAGINGSTPDAVPTQGHTLDTESFASAFTVVTGADNATTAYALSIAANGTATNLIDSASGLGVVLDQTGNTVSG
;
A
#
# COMPACT_ATOMS: atom_id res chain seq x y z
N VAL A 1 38.16 -32.32 10.36
CA VAL A 1 39.27 -33.29 10.57
C VAL A 1 40.55 -32.73 9.96
N LEU A 2 41.69 -32.95 10.60
CA LEU A 2 42.98 -32.50 10.07
C LEU A 2 43.67 -33.66 9.35
N ASP A 3 44.23 -33.37 8.18
CA ASP A 3 45.15 -34.23 7.47
C ASP A 3 46.46 -33.46 7.23
N GLN A 4 47.57 -34.18 7.08
CA GLN A 4 48.87 -33.57 6.85
C GLN A 4 49.59 -34.24 5.68
N THR A 5 49.97 -33.42 4.69
CA THR A 5 50.83 -33.83 3.59
C THR A 5 52.07 -32.94 3.56
N GLY A 6 53.21 -33.50 3.95
CA GLY A 6 54.48 -32.76 4.06
C GLY A 6 54.38 -31.62 5.08
N ASN A 7 54.67 -30.40 4.63
CA ASN A 7 54.64 -29.18 5.44
C ASN A 7 53.28 -28.46 5.41
N THR A 8 52.23 -29.13 4.93
CA THR A 8 50.86 -28.58 4.84
C THR A 8 49.93 -29.38 5.74
N VAL A 9 49.22 -28.69 6.63
CA VAL A 9 48.07 -29.22 7.37
C VAL A 9 46.79 -28.72 6.69
N SER A 10 45.90 -29.64 6.35
CA SER A 10 44.62 -29.36 5.69
C SER A 10 43.47 -29.69 6.63
N GLY A 11 42.53 -28.76 6.80
CA GLY A 11 41.28 -28.99 7.51
C GLY A 11 40.16 -29.38 6.54
N TYR A 12 39.60 -30.58 6.68
CA TYR A 12 38.45 -31.06 5.89
C TYR A 12 37.18 -31.18 6.74
N VAL A 13 36.02 -31.15 6.10
CA VAL A 13 34.76 -31.58 6.71
C VAL A 13 34.83 -33.07 7.05
N THR A 14 34.35 -33.44 8.24
CA THR A 14 34.37 -34.83 8.73
C THR A 14 33.69 -35.79 7.76
N GLY A 15 34.36 -36.89 7.40
CA GLY A 15 33.86 -37.89 6.45
C GLY A 15 34.16 -37.59 4.97
N HIS A 16 34.87 -36.49 4.69
CA HIS A 16 35.30 -36.08 3.35
C HIS A 16 36.80 -35.79 3.29
N GLU A 17 37.59 -36.58 4.02
CA GLU A 17 39.04 -36.47 4.06
C GLU A 17 39.64 -36.60 2.66
N ASN A 18 40.59 -35.73 2.31
CA ASN A 18 41.28 -35.72 1.01
C ASN A 18 40.42 -35.38 -0.21
N ASP A 19 39.20 -34.90 -0.02
CA ASP A 19 38.38 -34.36 -1.10
C ASP A 19 38.53 -32.83 -1.15
N ALA A 20 39.08 -32.32 -2.25
CA ALA A 20 39.29 -30.90 -2.46
C ALA A 20 37.99 -30.08 -2.41
N ALA A 21 36.83 -30.69 -2.73
CA ALA A 21 35.54 -30.02 -2.60
C ALA A 21 35.15 -29.76 -1.13
N TRP A 22 35.82 -30.43 -0.19
CA TRP A 22 35.54 -30.37 1.24
C TRP A 22 36.69 -29.82 2.08
N LEU A 23 37.71 -29.26 1.44
CA LEU A 23 38.77 -28.51 2.09
C LEU A 23 38.22 -27.20 2.65
N VAL A 24 38.49 -26.92 3.92
CA VAL A 24 38.02 -25.73 4.64
C VAL A 24 39.13 -24.70 4.80
N PHE A 25 40.33 -25.14 5.18
CA PHE A 25 41.50 -24.29 5.29
C PHE A 25 42.79 -25.09 5.15
N THR A 26 43.89 -24.40 4.86
CA THR A 26 45.24 -24.96 4.89
C THR A 26 46.18 -24.10 5.72
N LEU A 27 47.09 -24.76 6.43
CA LEU A 27 48.24 -24.15 7.11
C LEU A 27 49.51 -24.72 6.49
N THR A 28 50.31 -23.88 5.84
CA THR A 28 51.56 -24.30 5.18
C THR A 28 52.74 -23.59 5.81
N VAL A 29 53.79 -24.32 6.16
CA VAL A 29 55.06 -23.74 6.63
C VAL A 29 56.14 -23.78 5.57
N ASP A 30 56.81 -22.66 5.36
CA ASP A 30 58.07 -22.60 4.61
C ASP A 30 59.21 -23.13 5.50
N PRO A 31 59.84 -24.27 5.16
CA PRO A 31 60.86 -24.90 6.00
C PRO A 31 62.15 -24.09 6.11
N ALA A 32 62.41 -23.14 5.21
CA ALA A 32 63.63 -22.33 5.26
C ALA A 32 63.48 -21.09 6.15
N THR A 33 62.27 -20.53 6.24
CA THR A 33 62.01 -19.26 6.95
C THR A 33 61.17 -19.43 8.22
N GLY A 34 60.41 -20.51 8.33
CA GLY A 34 59.42 -20.72 9.39
C GLY A 34 58.12 -19.93 9.19
N ASN A 35 57.94 -19.25 8.06
CA ASN A 35 56.70 -18.53 7.76
C ASN A 35 55.55 -19.52 7.63
N VAL A 36 54.46 -19.28 8.37
CA VAL A 36 53.22 -20.06 8.30
C VAL A 36 52.17 -19.25 7.55
N THR A 37 51.58 -19.84 6.53
CA THR A 37 50.48 -19.25 5.76
C THR A 37 49.19 -19.98 6.08
N LEU A 38 48.16 -19.24 6.52
CA LEU A 38 46.78 -19.71 6.61
C LEU A 38 46.04 -19.30 5.35
N THR A 39 45.41 -20.26 4.67
CA THR A 39 44.44 -20.02 3.59
C THR A 39 43.10 -20.60 4.02
N GLN A 40 42.04 -19.80 3.95
CA GLN A 40 40.66 -20.27 4.16
C GLN A 40 39.99 -20.44 2.81
N ASP A 41 39.45 -21.63 2.57
CA ASP A 41 38.83 -22.02 1.30
C ASP A 41 37.30 -22.10 1.41
N ARG A 42 36.76 -22.22 2.64
CA ARG A 42 35.32 -22.25 2.91
C ARG A 42 34.96 -21.42 4.14
N ALA A 43 33.76 -20.86 4.13
CA ALA A 43 33.16 -20.22 5.31
C ALA A 43 33.11 -21.21 6.49
N VAL A 44 33.31 -20.67 7.69
CA VAL A 44 33.25 -21.38 8.96
C VAL A 44 32.51 -20.48 9.94
N HIS A 45 31.76 -21.12 10.83
CA HIS A 45 30.94 -20.40 11.80
C HIS A 45 31.40 -20.70 13.22
N GLU A 46 31.16 -19.77 14.13
CA GLU A 46 31.19 -19.96 15.57
C GLU A 46 29.91 -20.64 16.08
N PRO A 47 29.92 -21.14 17.32
CA PRO A 47 28.71 -21.66 17.95
C PRO A 47 27.74 -20.57 18.46
N THR A 48 27.99 -19.29 18.22
CA THR A 48 27.21 -18.18 18.79
C THR A 48 26.69 -17.25 17.71
N ALA A 49 25.36 -17.13 17.63
CA ALA A 49 24.71 -16.15 16.79
C ALA A 49 24.75 -14.74 17.41
N SER A 50 24.84 -13.72 16.57
CA SER A 50 24.96 -12.30 16.91
C SER A 50 23.95 -11.43 16.12
N SER A 51 23.60 -10.25 16.65
CA SER A 51 22.71 -9.31 15.96
C SER A 51 22.87 -7.87 16.48
N PRO A 52 23.38 -6.92 15.67
CA PRO A 52 24.03 -7.15 14.38
C PRO A 52 25.32 -7.98 14.54
N ASP A 53 25.81 -8.53 13.42
CA ASP A 53 27.13 -9.15 13.34
C ASP A 53 28.25 -8.23 13.83
N THR A 54 29.18 -8.77 14.61
CA THR A 54 30.38 -8.03 15.06
C THR A 54 31.69 -8.61 14.56
N GLY A 55 31.67 -9.64 13.71
CA GLY A 55 32.84 -10.31 13.16
C GLY A 55 33.59 -11.08 14.23
N GLU A 56 32.85 -11.75 15.12
CA GLU A 56 33.38 -12.61 16.15
C GLU A 56 34.29 -13.70 15.56
N GLY A 57 35.17 -14.27 16.39
CA GLY A 57 36.17 -15.22 15.92
C GLY A 57 36.32 -16.44 16.81
N ILE A 58 36.54 -17.60 16.18
CA ILE A 58 36.80 -18.88 16.82
C ILE A 58 38.22 -19.38 16.52
N SER A 59 38.97 -19.70 17.58
CA SER A 59 40.29 -20.30 17.44
C SER A 59 40.25 -21.83 17.50
N LEU A 60 41.23 -22.49 16.85
CA LEU A 60 41.38 -23.94 16.98
C LEU A 60 41.68 -24.34 18.44
N THR A 61 41.09 -25.45 18.88
CA THR A 61 41.38 -26.05 20.19
C THR A 61 42.87 -26.35 20.33
N GLY A 62 43.45 -26.09 21.50
CA GLY A 62 44.87 -26.37 21.78
C GLY A 62 45.31 -27.80 21.45
N GLY A 63 46.55 -27.94 21.00
CA GLY A 63 47.20 -29.22 20.71
C GLY A 63 46.90 -29.84 19.33
N LEU A 64 46.24 -29.12 18.42
CA LEU A 64 45.89 -29.60 17.09
C LEU A 64 46.99 -29.35 16.04
N VAL A 65 47.69 -28.22 16.11
CA VAL A 65 48.73 -27.83 15.13
C VAL A 65 50.01 -27.48 15.88
N THR A 66 51.07 -28.27 15.66
CA THR A 66 52.38 -28.04 16.26
C THR A 66 53.40 -27.67 15.19
N LEU A 67 54.10 -26.54 15.39
CA LEU A 67 55.28 -26.16 14.62
C LEU A 67 56.53 -26.67 15.34
N THR A 68 57.32 -27.50 14.67
CA THR A 68 58.61 -27.98 15.18
C THR A 68 59.75 -27.27 14.46
N ALA A 69 60.58 -26.55 15.21
CA ALA A 69 61.84 -26.01 14.72
C ALA A 69 62.98 -26.96 15.10
N THR A 70 63.79 -27.36 14.12
CA THR A 70 64.96 -28.22 14.34
C THR A 70 66.21 -27.50 13.86
N VAL A 71 67.22 -27.41 14.73
CA VAL A 71 68.58 -26.99 14.34
C VAL A 71 69.45 -28.24 14.24
N THR A 72 70.17 -28.35 13.13
CA THR A 72 71.19 -29.40 12.93
C THR A 72 72.51 -28.72 12.65
N ASP A 73 73.56 -29.10 13.36
CA ASP A 73 74.90 -28.55 13.10
C ASP A 73 75.60 -29.27 11.92
N LYS A 74 76.90 -29.02 11.74
CA LYS A 74 77.64 -29.56 10.60
C LYS A 74 78.06 -31.02 10.77
N ASP A 75 78.16 -31.52 11.99
CA ASP A 75 78.55 -32.92 12.23
C ASP A 75 77.33 -33.84 12.39
N GLY A 76 76.14 -33.25 12.46
CA GLY A 76 74.84 -33.93 12.35
C GLY A 76 74.03 -33.92 13.64
N ASP A 77 74.57 -33.34 14.72
CA ASP A 77 73.84 -33.18 15.97
C ASP A 77 72.62 -32.29 15.76
N SER A 78 71.47 -32.71 16.29
CA SER A 78 70.19 -32.00 16.11
C SER A 78 69.48 -31.74 17.43
N ALA A 79 68.86 -30.58 17.55
CA ALA A 79 67.97 -30.21 18.66
C ALA A 79 66.66 -29.62 18.11
N SER A 80 65.54 -29.97 18.73
CA SER A 80 64.22 -29.52 18.28
C SER A 80 63.39 -28.93 19.43
N GLN A 81 62.52 -27.97 19.11
CA GLN A 81 61.51 -27.43 20.02
C GLN A 81 60.16 -27.29 19.31
N ASN A 82 59.09 -27.44 20.07
CA ASN A 82 57.71 -27.41 19.58
C ASN A 82 56.98 -26.14 20.05
N LEU A 83 56.18 -25.58 19.17
CA LEU A 83 55.24 -24.49 19.45
C LEU A 83 53.84 -24.91 19.02
N ASP A 84 52.87 -24.83 19.92
CA ASP A 84 51.46 -25.03 19.58
C ASP A 84 50.90 -23.76 18.91
N LEU A 85 50.48 -23.89 17.65
CA LEU A 85 49.88 -22.81 16.87
C LEU A 85 48.35 -22.77 16.98
N SER A 86 47.72 -23.77 17.58
CA SER A 86 46.27 -23.95 17.46
C SER A 86 45.47 -22.72 17.93
N SER A 87 45.75 -22.22 19.13
CA SER A 87 45.08 -21.03 19.67
C SER A 87 45.43 -19.71 18.95
N HIS A 88 46.42 -19.75 18.05
CA HIS A 88 46.88 -18.62 17.24
C HIS A 88 46.32 -18.66 15.81
N VAL A 89 45.49 -19.66 15.51
CA VAL A 89 44.74 -19.77 14.27
C VAL A 89 43.29 -19.47 14.61
N THR A 90 42.85 -18.26 14.25
CA THR A 90 41.48 -17.76 14.47
C THR A 90 40.80 -17.56 13.13
N PHE A 91 39.57 -18.01 13.03
CA PHE A 91 38.68 -17.73 11.92
C PHE A 91 37.65 -16.73 12.41
N HIS A 92 37.43 -15.68 11.63
CA HIS A 92 36.35 -14.73 11.85
C HIS A 92 35.23 -15.07 10.89
N ASP A 93 34.03 -15.16 11.42
CA ASP A 93 32.85 -15.33 10.61
C ASP A 93 32.38 -13.97 10.09
N ASP A 94 31.69 -13.98 8.95
CA ASP A 94 31.17 -12.78 8.32
C ASP A 94 29.65 -12.82 8.28
N GLY A 95 29.01 -12.13 9.21
CA GLY A 95 27.56 -12.11 9.29
C GLY A 95 26.90 -11.12 8.31
N PRO A 96 25.56 -11.11 8.27
CA PRO A 96 24.84 -10.34 7.29
C PRO A 96 24.71 -8.87 7.72
N SER A 97 24.54 -7.98 6.75
CA SER A 97 24.22 -6.57 7.01
C SER A 97 23.12 -6.06 6.08
N ILE A 98 22.38 -5.05 6.53
CA ILE A 98 21.25 -4.49 5.79
C ILE A 98 21.17 -2.98 5.97
N SER A 99 20.83 -2.27 4.89
CA SER A 99 20.67 -0.81 4.88
C SER A 99 19.55 -0.37 3.92
N LEU A 100 19.05 0.86 4.11
CA LEU A 100 18.15 1.50 3.15
C LEU A 100 18.96 2.17 2.05
N SER A 101 18.62 1.93 0.79
CA SER A 101 19.34 2.52 -0.34
C SER A 101 18.50 2.63 -1.63
N GLY A 102 17.28 2.07 -1.63
CA GLY A 102 16.43 2.02 -2.80
C GLY A 102 15.45 3.18 -2.91
N THR A 103 14.79 3.24 -4.07
CA THR A 103 13.55 4.02 -4.23
C THR A 103 12.39 3.19 -3.72
N VAL A 104 11.51 3.81 -2.94
CA VAL A 104 10.35 3.17 -2.35
C VAL A 104 9.15 3.42 -3.26
N GLY A 105 8.44 2.37 -3.65
CA GLY A 105 7.18 2.47 -4.39
C GLY A 105 6.07 3.08 -3.54
N SER A 106 4.90 3.30 -4.13
CA SER A 106 3.70 3.72 -3.41
C SER A 106 2.55 2.80 -3.76
N LEU A 107 1.78 2.42 -2.75
CA LEU A 107 0.52 1.71 -2.87
C LEU A 107 -0.61 2.73 -3.05
N ASN A 108 -1.42 2.55 -4.07
CA ASN A 108 -2.50 3.47 -4.43
C ASN A 108 -3.79 2.71 -4.70
N THR A 109 -4.85 3.07 -3.99
CA THR A 109 -6.21 2.63 -4.32
C THR A 109 -7.07 3.79 -4.78
N PHE A 110 -8.15 3.51 -5.50
CA PHE A 110 -9.06 4.46 -6.11
C PHE A 110 -10.49 4.02 -5.82
N GLU A 111 -11.25 4.93 -5.24
CA GLU A 111 -12.60 4.65 -4.75
C GLU A 111 -13.60 4.42 -5.88
N ALA A 112 -13.28 4.87 -7.09
CA ALA A 112 -14.10 4.68 -8.28
C ALA A 112 -14.39 3.20 -8.56
N TYR A 113 -13.54 2.30 -8.04
CA TYR A 113 -13.64 0.86 -8.24
C TYR A 113 -14.30 0.12 -7.07
N LEU A 114 -14.63 0.83 -5.98
CA LEU A 114 -15.32 0.23 -4.84
C LEU A 114 -16.70 -0.29 -5.25
N SER A 115 -17.10 -1.37 -4.58
CA SER A 115 -18.40 -2.00 -4.79
C SER A 115 -19.30 -1.81 -3.59
N ALA A 116 -20.61 -1.79 -3.83
CA ALA A 116 -21.62 -1.75 -2.78
C ALA A 116 -21.54 -2.92 -1.78
N ALA A 117 -20.87 -4.02 -2.15
CA ALA A 117 -20.70 -5.18 -1.27
C ALA A 117 -19.79 -4.87 -0.07
N THR A 118 -18.78 -4.03 -0.25
CA THR A 118 -17.79 -3.67 0.77
C THR A 118 -17.99 -2.23 1.27
N ASN A 119 -18.39 -1.32 0.38
CA ASN A 119 -18.54 0.11 0.68
C ASN A 119 -19.95 0.48 1.15
N ALA A 120 -20.43 -0.18 2.22
CA ALA A 120 -21.69 0.14 2.90
C ALA A 120 -22.94 0.26 1.99
N GLY A 121 -22.99 -0.50 0.89
CA GLY A 121 -24.11 -0.46 -0.06
C GLY A 121 -23.97 0.58 -1.19
N ILE A 122 -22.85 1.31 -1.27
CA ILE A 122 -22.59 2.35 -2.27
C ILE A 122 -21.52 1.88 -3.27
N ASN A 123 -21.82 1.98 -4.55
CA ASN A 123 -20.86 1.72 -5.63
C ASN A 123 -20.03 2.97 -5.91
N GLY A 124 -18.77 2.80 -6.32
CA GLY A 124 -18.02 3.85 -6.99
C GLY A 124 -18.56 4.17 -8.39
N SER A 125 -17.94 5.11 -9.09
CA SER A 125 -18.32 5.57 -10.42
C SER A 125 -18.02 4.54 -11.53
N THR A 126 -17.02 3.69 -11.35
CA THR A 126 -16.64 2.59 -12.24
C THR A 126 -16.44 1.27 -11.47
N PRO A 127 -17.50 0.69 -10.86
CA PRO A 127 -17.37 -0.42 -9.92
C PRO A 127 -16.65 -1.63 -10.53
N ASP A 128 -15.75 -2.23 -9.77
CA ASP A 128 -15.09 -3.46 -10.18
C ASP A 128 -16.12 -4.61 -10.26
N ALA A 129 -16.34 -5.13 -11.46
CA ALA A 129 -17.25 -6.24 -11.70
C ALA A 129 -16.69 -7.59 -11.19
N VAL A 130 -15.38 -7.66 -10.93
CA VAL A 130 -14.68 -8.83 -10.40
C VAL A 130 -13.79 -8.34 -9.25
N PRO A 131 -14.22 -8.39 -7.98
CA PRO A 131 -13.66 -7.69 -6.80
C PRO A 131 -12.25 -8.13 -6.36
N THR A 132 -11.40 -8.49 -7.31
CA THR A 132 -10.03 -8.97 -7.20
C THR A 132 -9.13 -8.33 -8.25
N GLN A 133 -9.56 -7.30 -8.99
CA GLN A 133 -8.76 -6.76 -10.09
C GLN A 133 -8.82 -5.23 -10.23
N GLY A 134 -7.71 -4.60 -9.80
CA GLY A 134 -7.23 -3.31 -10.31
C GLY A 134 -7.93 -2.09 -9.75
N HIS A 135 -7.18 -1.37 -8.90
CA HIS A 135 -7.43 -0.05 -8.32
C HIS A 135 -8.16 0.02 -6.97
N ALA A 136 -8.96 -0.95 -6.52
CA ALA A 136 -9.27 -1.07 -5.07
C ALA A 136 -8.25 -1.96 -4.33
N LEU A 137 -7.34 -2.58 -5.09
CA LEU A 137 -6.24 -3.40 -4.60
C LEU A 137 -4.98 -3.02 -5.38
N ASP A 138 -3.87 -2.85 -4.66
CA ASP A 138 -2.56 -2.57 -5.23
C ASP A 138 -1.49 -3.40 -4.52
N THR A 139 -0.52 -3.92 -5.28
CA THR A 139 0.56 -4.75 -4.75
C THR A 139 1.88 -4.23 -5.30
N GLU A 140 2.77 -3.83 -4.39
CA GLU A 140 4.09 -3.32 -4.71
C GLU A 140 5.18 -4.09 -3.98
N SER A 141 6.33 -4.25 -4.64
CA SER A 141 7.48 -4.93 -4.05
C SER A 141 8.37 -3.94 -3.31
N PHE A 142 8.52 -4.14 -2.00
CA PHE A 142 9.36 -3.28 -1.16
C PHE A 142 10.74 -3.88 -0.88
N ALA A 143 11.03 -5.09 -1.38
CA ALA A 143 12.36 -5.71 -1.24
C ALA A 143 13.48 -4.82 -1.81
N GLY A 144 13.20 -4.11 -2.90
CA GLY A 144 14.15 -3.19 -3.53
C GLY A 144 14.51 -1.95 -2.70
N ALA A 145 13.80 -1.67 -1.60
CA ALA A 145 14.14 -0.57 -0.69
C ALA A 145 15.39 -0.87 0.15
N PHE A 146 15.75 -2.15 0.29
CA PHE A 146 16.81 -2.63 1.14
C PHE A 146 18.02 -3.11 0.30
N THR A 147 19.23 -2.77 0.75
CA THR A 147 20.46 -3.45 0.32
C THR A 147 20.88 -4.42 1.39
N VAL A 148 20.95 -5.70 1.01
CA VAL A 148 21.31 -6.82 1.87
C VAL A 148 22.68 -7.36 1.45
N VAL A 149 23.55 -7.56 2.43
CA VAL A 149 24.79 -8.35 2.31
C VAL A 149 24.60 -9.59 3.16
N THR A 150 24.87 -10.76 2.58
CA THR A 150 24.44 -12.05 3.13
C THR A 150 25.51 -12.84 3.88
N GLY A 151 26.73 -12.31 4.04
CA GLY A 151 27.88 -13.11 4.46
C GLY A 151 28.35 -14.12 3.40
N ALA A 152 29.40 -14.88 3.72
CA ALA A 152 30.03 -15.85 2.83
C ALA A 152 29.35 -17.23 2.85
N ASP A 153 28.60 -17.55 3.90
CA ASP A 153 27.80 -18.77 4.00
C ASP A 153 26.40 -18.61 3.37
N GLY A 154 25.91 -17.37 3.22
CA GLY A 154 24.71 -16.96 2.51
C GLY A 154 23.46 -16.92 3.41
N ALA A 155 22.54 -16.01 3.10
CA ALA A 155 21.43 -15.66 4.00
C ALA A 155 20.05 -15.68 3.35
N THR A 156 19.03 -15.62 4.21
CA THR A 156 17.63 -15.42 3.85
C THR A 156 17.13 -14.08 4.38
N THR A 157 16.18 -13.46 3.68
CA THR A 157 15.55 -12.22 4.13
C THR A 157 14.07 -12.47 4.40
N ALA A 158 13.60 -12.02 5.56
CA ALA A 158 12.21 -12.06 5.97
C ALA A 158 11.65 -10.65 6.17
N TYR A 159 10.36 -10.48 5.88
CA TYR A 159 9.67 -9.20 5.99
C TYR A 159 8.50 -9.30 6.97
N ALA A 160 8.28 -8.24 7.76
CA ALA A 160 7.18 -8.13 8.68
C ALA A 160 6.61 -6.71 8.71
N LEU A 161 5.29 -6.59 8.81
CA LEU A 161 4.63 -5.31 9.05
C LEU A 161 4.41 -5.12 10.56
N SER A 162 4.45 -3.89 11.01
CA SER A 162 4.15 -3.54 12.40
C SER A 162 3.48 -2.17 12.53
N ILE A 163 2.60 -2.05 13.53
CA ILE A 163 2.07 -0.79 14.07
C ILE A 163 2.47 -0.64 15.54
N ALA A 164 2.34 0.57 16.09
CA ALA A 164 2.70 0.84 17.48
C ALA A 164 1.84 0.05 18.49
N ALA A 165 0.53 -0.02 18.25
CA ALA A 165 -0.43 -0.81 19.01
C ALA A 165 -1.76 -0.93 18.24
N ASN A 166 -2.58 -1.92 18.58
CA ASN A 166 -3.96 -1.98 18.10
C ASN A 166 -4.79 -0.78 18.61
N GLY A 167 -5.73 -0.31 17.80
CA GLY A 167 -6.45 0.94 18.03
C GLY A 167 -5.64 2.21 17.74
N THR A 168 -4.52 2.12 17.01
CA THR A 168 -3.72 3.32 16.64
C THR A 168 -4.51 4.21 15.68
N ALA A 169 -4.78 5.45 16.05
CA ALA A 169 -5.53 6.39 15.21
C ALA A 169 -4.77 6.78 13.94
N THR A 170 -5.51 6.87 12.83
CA THR A 170 -5.03 7.43 11.55
C THR A 170 -5.54 8.86 11.35
N ASN A 171 -5.19 9.47 10.23
CA ASN A 171 -5.81 10.71 9.72
C ASN A 171 -7.04 10.46 8.83
N LEU A 172 -7.44 9.21 8.61
CA LEU A 172 -8.55 8.87 7.74
C LEU A 172 -9.88 8.95 8.50
N ILE A 173 -10.92 9.34 7.78
CA ILE A 173 -12.32 9.32 8.21
C ILE A 173 -13.07 8.44 7.20
N ASP A 174 -13.87 7.49 7.67
CA ASP A 174 -14.73 6.69 6.80
C ASP A 174 -15.89 7.56 6.28
N SER A 175 -16.04 7.67 4.96
CA SER A 175 -17.02 8.58 4.33
C SER A 175 -18.46 8.24 4.69
N ALA A 176 -18.79 6.96 4.78
CA ALA A 176 -20.16 6.51 5.03
C ALA A 176 -20.64 6.78 6.47
N SER A 177 -19.77 6.66 7.47
CA SER A 177 -20.11 6.88 8.87
C SER A 177 -19.72 8.27 9.40
N GLY A 178 -18.76 8.94 8.76
CA GLY A 178 -18.15 10.17 9.25
C GLY A 178 -17.29 9.99 10.50
N LEU A 179 -16.89 8.75 10.81
CA LEU A 179 -16.08 8.41 12.00
C LEU A 179 -14.62 8.12 11.61
N ALA A 180 -13.71 8.27 12.58
CA ALA A 180 -12.29 8.06 12.38
C ALA A 180 -11.92 6.59 12.14
N VAL A 181 -10.81 6.35 11.45
CA VAL A 181 -10.25 5.01 11.21
C VAL A 181 -9.05 4.75 12.12
N VAL A 182 -9.00 3.56 12.72
CA VAL A 182 -7.90 3.08 13.58
C VAL A 182 -7.26 1.82 12.98
N LEU A 183 -5.99 1.60 13.28
CA LEU A 183 -5.23 0.43 12.85
C LEU A 183 -5.25 -0.67 13.92
N ASP A 184 -5.53 -1.88 13.48
CA ASP A 184 -5.37 -3.12 14.24
C ASP A 184 -4.50 -4.10 13.47
N GLN A 185 -3.65 -4.83 14.17
CA GLN A 185 -2.75 -5.80 13.56
C GLN A 185 -3.04 -7.22 14.04
N THR A 186 -3.04 -8.16 13.11
CA THR A 186 -3.06 -9.61 13.37
C THR A 186 -2.01 -10.29 12.50
N GLY A 187 -0.93 -10.76 13.10
CA GLY A 187 0.21 -11.31 12.36
C GLY A 187 0.85 -10.26 11.46
N ASN A 188 0.99 -10.57 10.17
CA ASN A 188 1.57 -9.66 9.15
C ASN A 188 0.51 -8.91 8.33
N THR A 189 -0.72 -8.84 8.85
CA THR A 189 -1.81 -8.07 8.27
C THR A 189 -2.20 -6.95 9.23
N ILE A 190 -2.22 -5.72 8.71
CA ILE A 190 -2.74 -4.53 9.37
C ILE A 190 -4.09 -4.23 8.73
N SER A 191 -5.10 -3.97 9.55
CA SER A 191 -6.46 -3.64 9.14
C SER A 191 -6.81 -2.25 9.65
N GLY A 192 -7.35 -1.39 8.79
CA GLY A 192 -7.99 -0.14 9.18
C GLY A 192 -9.47 -0.39 9.46
N TYR A 193 -9.94 -0.15 10.67
CA TYR A 193 -11.36 -0.24 11.04
C TYR A 193 -11.92 1.12 11.40
N VAL A 194 -13.22 1.31 11.16
CA VAL A 194 -13.94 2.42 11.78
C VAL A 194 -13.87 2.29 13.31
N THR A 195 -13.50 3.37 13.99
CA THR A 195 -13.27 3.43 15.44
C THR A 195 -14.46 2.86 16.21
N GLY A 196 -14.20 1.92 17.12
CA GLY A 196 -15.21 1.25 17.94
C GLY A 196 -15.85 0.02 17.28
N HIS A 197 -15.39 -0.37 16.10
CA HIS A 197 -15.84 -1.54 15.33
C HIS A 197 -14.69 -2.47 14.93
N GLU A 198 -13.60 -2.47 15.70
CA GLU A 198 -12.40 -3.24 15.42
C GLU A 198 -12.72 -4.75 15.35
N GLY A 199 -12.30 -5.40 14.26
CA GLY A 199 -12.55 -6.82 14.00
C GLY A 199 -13.89 -7.17 13.36
N ASP A 200 -14.73 -6.17 13.06
CA ASP A 200 -15.97 -6.37 12.29
C ASP A 200 -15.72 -6.10 10.79
N ALA A 201 -15.88 -7.13 9.97
CA ALA A 201 -15.67 -7.04 8.52
C ALA A 201 -16.59 -6.02 7.83
N ALA A 202 -17.77 -5.72 8.39
CA ALA A 202 -18.66 -4.70 7.84
C ALA A 202 -18.10 -3.27 7.99
N TRP A 203 -17.12 -3.08 8.87
CA TRP A 203 -16.50 -1.80 9.21
C TRP A 203 -15.00 -1.76 8.89
N LEU A 204 -14.52 -2.74 8.13
CA LEU A 204 -13.19 -2.76 7.58
C LEU A 204 -13.09 -1.73 6.46
N VAL A 205 -12.13 -0.81 6.56
CA VAL A 205 -11.90 0.27 5.60
C VAL A 205 -10.80 -0.12 4.61
N PHE A 206 -9.70 -0.70 5.11
CA PHE A 206 -8.62 -1.19 4.28
C PHE A 206 -7.79 -2.27 4.98
N THR A 207 -6.98 -2.99 4.22
CA THR A 207 -5.94 -3.90 4.74
C THR A 207 -4.59 -3.65 4.07
N LEU A 208 -3.52 -3.83 4.84
CA LEU A 208 -2.14 -3.96 4.37
C LEU A 208 -1.62 -5.33 4.78
N SER A 209 -1.10 -6.11 3.85
CA SER A 209 -0.49 -7.41 4.14
C SER A 209 0.84 -7.54 3.43
N VAL A 210 1.81 -8.19 4.07
CA VAL A 210 3.13 -8.46 3.46
C VAL A 210 3.34 -9.95 3.22
N ASN A 211 3.84 -10.29 2.04
CA ASN A 211 4.46 -11.58 1.80
C ASN A 211 5.84 -11.60 2.49
N THR A 212 5.95 -12.40 3.55
CA THR A 212 7.14 -12.43 4.41
C THR A 212 8.40 -12.89 3.72
N ALA A 213 8.31 -13.54 2.55
CA ALA A 213 9.47 -14.04 1.81
C ALA A 213 9.88 -13.11 0.66
N THR A 214 8.93 -12.42 0.02
CA THR A 214 9.21 -11.58 -1.16
C THR A 214 9.26 -10.09 -0.85
N GLY A 215 8.66 -9.65 0.27
CA GLY A 215 8.54 -8.22 0.59
C GLY A 215 7.48 -7.51 -0.24
N ASP A 216 6.62 -8.25 -0.94
CA ASP A 216 5.47 -7.69 -1.63
C ASP A 216 4.41 -7.30 -0.61
N VAL A 217 4.02 -6.03 -0.61
CA VAL A 217 2.96 -5.50 0.25
C VAL A 217 1.73 -5.26 -0.60
N THR A 218 0.58 -5.73 -0.13
CA THR A 218 -0.72 -5.53 -0.79
C THR A 218 -1.58 -4.61 0.06
N LEU A 219 -2.03 -3.51 -0.54
CA LEU A 219 -3.11 -2.65 -0.05
C LEU A 219 -4.43 -3.10 -0.66
N THR A 220 -5.48 -3.20 0.14
CA THR A 220 -6.85 -3.40 -0.33
C THR A 220 -7.75 -2.43 0.39
N GLN A 221 -8.54 -1.66 -0.34
CA GLN A 221 -9.53 -0.73 0.18
C GLN A 221 -10.92 -1.35 0.04
N ASP A 222 -11.67 -1.37 1.13
CA ASP A 222 -13.02 -1.90 1.21
C ASP A 222 -14.08 -0.79 1.28
N ARG A 223 -13.74 0.36 1.88
CA ARG A 223 -14.64 1.50 2.10
C ARG A 223 -13.98 2.82 1.73
N ALA A 224 -14.80 3.75 1.26
CA ALA A 224 -14.37 5.09 0.89
C ALA A 224 -13.95 5.90 2.13
N VAL A 225 -12.96 6.76 1.96
CA VAL A 225 -12.41 7.65 2.98
C VAL A 225 -12.53 9.11 2.55
N HIS A 226 -12.80 9.96 3.53
CA HIS A 226 -13.03 11.36 3.25
C HIS A 226 -11.75 12.11 2.87
N GLU A 227 -11.78 12.74 1.72
CA GLU A 227 -10.70 13.60 1.22
C GLU A 227 -10.86 15.07 1.65
N PRO A 228 -9.77 15.75 2.05
CA PRO A 228 -9.85 17.10 2.62
C PRO A 228 -9.98 18.20 1.56
N THR A 229 -9.74 17.87 0.29
CA THR A 229 -9.85 18.80 -0.84
C THR A 229 -11.13 18.54 -1.61
N ALA A 230 -11.89 19.59 -1.91
CA ALA A 230 -13.02 19.52 -2.82
C ALA A 230 -12.60 20.04 -4.20
N SER A 231 -12.85 19.26 -5.24
CA SER A 231 -12.53 19.60 -6.64
C SER A 231 -13.78 19.69 -7.52
N SER A 232 -13.71 20.49 -8.59
CA SER A 232 -14.77 20.59 -9.61
C SER A 232 -14.18 21.06 -10.96
N PRO A 233 -14.15 20.20 -12.01
CA PRO A 233 -14.54 18.79 -11.97
C PRO A 233 -13.67 17.98 -11.00
N ASP A 234 -14.16 16.79 -10.63
CA ASP A 234 -13.39 15.83 -9.82
C ASP A 234 -12.01 15.57 -10.43
N THR A 235 -10.99 15.49 -9.56
CA THR A 235 -9.59 15.27 -9.95
C THR A 235 -9.01 13.94 -9.48
N GLY A 236 -9.71 13.15 -8.66
CA GLY A 236 -9.16 11.94 -8.05
C GLY A 236 -7.96 12.25 -7.14
N GLU A 237 -8.06 13.37 -6.42
CA GLU A 237 -7.17 13.72 -5.30
C GLU A 237 -7.02 12.55 -4.33
N GLY A 238 -5.94 12.51 -3.56
CA GLY A 238 -5.75 11.43 -2.60
C GLY A 238 -5.14 11.85 -1.27
N ILE A 239 -5.44 11.05 -0.26
CA ILE A 239 -4.95 11.14 1.10
C ILE A 239 -4.00 9.98 1.39
N SER A 240 -2.85 10.29 1.97
CA SER A 240 -1.94 9.26 2.48
C SER A 240 -2.04 9.13 4.00
N LEU A 241 -1.64 7.98 4.53
CA LEU A 241 -1.48 7.84 5.98
C LEU A 241 -0.40 8.79 6.51
N THR A 242 -0.63 9.36 7.68
CA THR A 242 0.36 10.18 8.38
C THR A 242 1.60 9.33 8.70
N GLY A 243 2.79 9.91 8.57
CA GLY A 243 4.07 9.24 8.87
C GLY A 243 4.13 8.58 10.25
N GLY A 244 4.82 7.44 10.33
CA GLY A 244 5.12 6.73 11.57
C GLY A 244 4.06 5.73 12.06
N LEU A 245 3.05 5.41 11.25
CA LEU A 245 1.95 4.51 11.62
C LEU A 245 2.23 3.05 11.25
N VAL A 246 2.81 2.81 10.07
CA VAL A 246 3.06 1.47 9.52
C VAL A 246 4.55 1.31 9.21
N THR A 247 5.19 0.34 9.84
CA THR A 247 6.61 0.01 9.61
C THR A 247 6.74 -1.35 8.95
N LEU A 248 7.49 -1.41 7.85
CA LEU A 248 8.00 -2.64 7.26
C LEU A 248 9.42 -2.90 7.79
N THR A 249 9.63 -4.04 8.43
CA THR A 249 10.94 -4.51 8.87
C THR A 249 11.41 -5.62 7.94
N ALA A 250 12.62 -5.45 7.39
CA ALA A 250 13.35 -6.52 6.72
C ALA A 250 14.45 -7.04 7.66
N THR A 251 14.49 -8.36 7.85
CA THR A 251 15.50 -9.05 8.66
C THR A 251 16.24 -10.04 7.78
N VAL A 252 17.55 -9.92 7.71
CA VAL A 252 18.43 -10.90 7.07
C VAL A 252 19.03 -11.82 8.13
N THR A 253 19.03 -13.12 7.87
CA THR A 253 19.61 -14.15 8.74
C THR A 253 20.35 -15.18 7.90
N ASP A 254 21.61 -15.45 8.23
CA ASP A 254 22.44 -16.46 7.57
C ASP A 254 22.23 -17.87 8.15
N LYS A 255 23.13 -18.82 7.90
CA LYS A 255 22.87 -20.24 8.19
C LYS A 255 23.26 -20.65 9.60
N ASP A 256 24.17 -19.94 10.26
CA ASP A 256 24.51 -20.17 11.67
C ASP A 256 23.68 -19.30 12.63
N GLY A 257 23.01 -18.27 12.11
CA GLY A 257 21.93 -17.56 12.79
C GLY A 257 22.24 -16.11 13.11
N ASP A 258 23.36 -15.57 12.62
CA ASP A 258 23.64 -14.15 12.67
C ASP A 258 22.59 -13.37 11.90
N SER A 259 22.22 -12.20 12.40
CA SER A 259 21.13 -11.45 11.82
C SER A 259 21.27 -9.94 11.90
N ALA A 260 20.75 -9.25 10.90
CA ALA A 260 20.63 -7.81 10.87
C ALA A 260 19.23 -7.41 10.39
N ALA A 261 18.70 -6.30 10.91
CA ALA A 261 17.37 -5.81 10.55
C ALA A 261 17.38 -4.33 10.21
N GLN A 262 16.46 -3.92 9.33
CA GLN A 262 16.23 -2.52 9.00
C GLN A 262 14.74 -2.24 8.80
N ASN A 263 14.34 -1.03 9.20
CA ASN A 263 12.95 -0.57 9.17
C ASN A 263 12.73 0.46 8.04
N LEU A 264 11.55 0.42 7.45
CA LEU A 264 11.03 1.38 6.48
C LEU A 264 9.62 1.82 6.91
N ASP A 265 9.38 3.13 7.01
CA ASP A 265 8.04 3.67 7.23
C ASP A 265 7.25 3.65 5.91
N LEU A 266 6.13 2.93 5.88
CA LEU A 266 5.26 2.81 4.70
C LEU A 266 4.09 3.80 4.73
N SER A 267 3.90 4.56 5.81
CA SER A 267 2.65 5.29 6.01
C SER A 267 2.39 6.31 4.89
N SER A 268 3.38 7.14 4.56
CA SER A 268 3.26 8.10 3.45
C SER A 268 3.30 7.48 2.06
N HIS A 269 3.47 6.15 1.97
CA HIS A 269 3.46 5.38 0.73
C HIS A 269 2.13 4.66 0.50
N VAL A 270 1.15 4.84 1.38
CA VAL A 270 -0.21 4.27 1.27
C VAL A 270 -1.16 5.41 0.99
N THR A 271 -1.72 5.47 -0.22
CA THR A 271 -2.59 6.55 -0.68
C THR A 271 -3.93 6.00 -1.16
N PHE A 272 -5.01 6.66 -0.75
CA PHE A 272 -6.38 6.40 -1.20
C PHE A 272 -6.77 7.57 -2.11
N HIS A 273 -7.37 7.32 -3.26
CA HIS A 273 -7.79 8.33 -4.22
C HIS A 273 -9.31 8.42 -4.28
N ASP A 274 -9.80 9.65 -4.21
CA ASP A 274 -11.22 10.00 -4.22
C ASP A 274 -11.95 9.50 -5.47
N ASP A 275 -13.25 9.33 -5.31
CA ASP A 275 -14.22 9.24 -6.38
C ASP A 275 -15.28 10.32 -6.19
N GLY A 276 -14.97 11.51 -6.69
CA GLY A 276 -15.83 12.68 -6.57
C GLY A 276 -17.06 12.65 -7.48
N PRO A 277 -18.08 13.48 -7.20
CA PRO A 277 -19.28 13.54 -8.02
C PRO A 277 -19.02 14.18 -9.39
N SER A 278 -19.70 13.67 -10.42
CA SER A 278 -19.73 14.29 -11.75
C SER A 278 -21.14 14.36 -12.33
N ILE A 279 -21.39 15.35 -13.18
CA ILE A 279 -22.70 15.56 -13.80
C ILE A 279 -22.55 16.06 -15.24
N GLY A 280 -23.41 15.55 -16.12
CA GLY A 280 -23.49 15.97 -17.52
C GLY A 280 -24.92 16.04 -18.03
N LEU A 281 -25.12 16.63 -19.20
CA LEU A 281 -26.41 16.62 -19.90
C LEU A 281 -26.53 15.36 -20.76
N SER A 282 -27.66 14.66 -20.66
CA SER A 282 -27.96 13.47 -21.47
C SER A 282 -28.45 13.82 -22.88
N GLY A 283 -28.87 15.07 -23.09
CA GLY A 283 -29.36 15.58 -24.38
C GLY A 283 -30.83 15.27 -24.69
N ARG A 284 -31.55 14.55 -23.80
CA ARG A 284 -33.00 14.30 -23.92
C ARG A 284 -33.77 15.12 -22.90
N VAL A 285 -34.58 16.06 -23.37
CA VAL A 285 -35.47 16.87 -22.52
C VAL A 285 -36.91 16.75 -23.00
N GLY A 286 -37.84 16.65 -22.05
CA GLY A 286 -39.27 16.81 -22.32
C GLY A 286 -39.62 18.27 -22.59
N SER A 287 -40.92 18.53 -22.73
CA SER A 287 -41.45 19.89 -22.92
C SER A 287 -42.70 20.03 -22.06
N LEU A 288 -42.83 21.15 -21.34
CA LEU A 288 -44.07 21.51 -20.67
C LEU A 288 -45.02 22.18 -21.67
N ASN A 289 -46.28 21.74 -21.70
CA ASN A 289 -47.32 22.20 -22.61
C ASN A 289 -48.65 22.38 -21.88
N THR A 290 -49.23 23.57 -21.97
CA THR A 290 -50.59 23.86 -21.48
C THR A 290 -51.46 24.37 -22.62
N PHE A 291 -52.78 24.31 -22.43
CA PHE A 291 -53.74 24.70 -23.46
C PHE A 291 -54.82 25.63 -22.90
N GLU A 292 -54.96 26.82 -23.49
CA GLU A 292 -55.92 27.85 -23.08
C GLU A 292 -57.37 27.37 -23.14
N ALA A 293 -57.69 26.40 -24.00
CA ALA A 293 -59.02 25.81 -24.14
C ALA A 293 -59.61 25.24 -22.83
N TYR A 294 -58.74 24.97 -21.84
CA TYR A 294 -59.09 24.38 -20.55
C TYR A 294 -59.10 25.40 -19.40
N LEU A 295 -58.79 26.68 -19.65
CA LEU A 295 -58.85 27.72 -18.63
C LEU A 295 -60.29 27.94 -18.14
N SER A 296 -60.46 28.33 -16.88
CA SER A 296 -61.76 28.67 -16.31
C SER A 296 -61.89 30.18 -16.14
N ALA A 297 -63.13 30.67 -16.11
CA ALA A 297 -63.42 32.08 -15.85
C ALA A 297 -62.82 32.59 -14.52
N SER A 298 -62.60 31.71 -13.53
CA SER A 298 -61.98 32.10 -12.26
C SER A 298 -60.48 32.40 -12.37
N THR A 299 -59.77 31.81 -13.34
CA THR A 299 -58.32 32.02 -13.54
C THR A 299 -58.00 32.80 -14.81
N ASN A 300 -59.00 33.09 -15.65
CA ASN A 300 -58.85 33.73 -16.96
C ASN A 300 -59.76 34.97 -17.10
N ALA A 301 -59.64 35.92 -16.17
CA ALA A 301 -60.30 37.23 -16.21
C ALA A 301 -61.82 37.20 -16.48
N GLY A 302 -62.54 36.20 -15.96
CA GLY A 302 -63.99 36.07 -16.10
C GLY A 302 -64.47 35.38 -17.39
N ILE A 303 -63.55 34.91 -18.24
CA ILE A 303 -63.86 34.23 -19.51
C ILE A 303 -63.46 32.76 -19.41
N ASN A 304 -64.41 31.84 -19.61
CA ASN A 304 -64.08 30.42 -19.74
C ASN A 304 -63.32 30.18 -21.05
N GLY A 305 -62.36 29.25 -21.02
CA GLY A 305 -61.89 28.58 -22.22
C GLY A 305 -63.04 27.83 -22.93
N SER A 306 -62.78 27.32 -24.13
CA SER A 306 -63.84 26.81 -25.00
C SER A 306 -64.48 25.47 -24.59
N THR A 307 -63.90 24.75 -23.62
CA THR A 307 -64.19 23.35 -23.21
C THR A 307 -64.30 22.27 -24.33
N PRO A 308 -63.57 21.14 -24.21
CA PRO A 308 -62.91 20.50 -25.36
C PRO A 308 -63.34 19.04 -25.63
N ASP A 309 -62.78 18.43 -26.68
CA ASP A 309 -62.97 17.05 -27.16
C ASP A 309 -63.10 15.97 -26.05
N ALA A 310 -63.89 14.92 -26.29
CA ALA A 310 -64.29 13.90 -25.31
C ALA A 310 -63.15 12.97 -24.83
N VAL A 311 -61.91 13.26 -25.23
CA VAL A 311 -60.72 12.46 -24.93
C VAL A 311 -59.87 13.19 -23.88
N PRO A 312 -59.79 12.70 -22.63
CA PRO A 312 -59.08 13.36 -21.53
C PRO A 312 -57.55 13.46 -21.67
N THR A 313 -56.97 12.98 -22.77
CA THR A 313 -55.52 12.76 -22.89
C THR A 313 -54.77 13.83 -23.68
N GLN A 314 -55.42 14.94 -24.07
CA GLN A 314 -54.79 15.95 -24.97
C GLN A 314 -54.89 17.41 -24.52
N GLY A 315 -55.13 17.69 -23.24
CA GLY A 315 -54.95 19.06 -22.77
C GLY A 315 -55.34 19.30 -21.33
N HIS A 316 -54.52 20.11 -20.67
CA HIS A 316 -54.65 20.47 -19.27
C HIS A 316 -54.14 21.91 -19.06
N THR A 317 -54.65 22.59 -18.03
CA THR A 317 -54.10 23.89 -17.57
C THR A 317 -52.83 23.72 -16.72
N LEU A 318 -52.51 22.48 -16.37
CA LEU A 318 -51.36 22.09 -15.58
C LEU A 318 -50.67 20.94 -16.30
N ASP A 319 -49.37 21.10 -16.53
CA ASP A 319 -48.50 20.05 -17.06
C ASP A 319 -47.36 19.81 -16.08
N THR A 320 -46.98 18.55 -15.90
CA THR A 320 -45.92 18.14 -14.98
C THR A 320 -45.03 17.14 -15.67
N GLU A 321 -43.80 17.57 -15.93
CA GLU A 321 -42.77 16.78 -16.58
C GLU A 321 -41.56 16.61 -15.67
N SER A 322 -40.92 15.44 -15.73
CA SER A 322 -39.67 15.20 -15.02
C SER A 322 -38.48 15.50 -15.92
N PHE A 323 -37.67 16.47 -15.51
CA PHE A 323 -36.42 16.83 -16.18
C PHE A 323 -35.20 16.15 -15.55
N ALA A 324 -35.35 15.31 -14.54
CA ALA A 324 -34.23 14.64 -13.88
C ALA A 324 -33.41 13.79 -14.87
N SER A 325 -34.07 13.12 -15.82
CA SER A 325 -33.40 12.31 -16.85
C SER A 325 -32.61 13.12 -17.89
N ALA A 326 -32.73 14.45 -17.89
CA ALA A 326 -31.89 15.33 -18.70
C ALA A 326 -30.45 15.38 -18.18
N PHE A 327 -30.22 14.92 -16.96
CA PHE A 327 -28.91 14.87 -16.31
C PHE A 327 -28.44 13.43 -16.18
N THR A 328 -27.17 13.20 -16.50
CA THR A 328 -26.44 11.99 -16.11
C THR A 328 -25.63 12.36 -14.89
N VAL A 329 -25.99 11.79 -13.74
CA VAL A 329 -25.34 12.04 -12.45
C VAL A 329 -24.53 10.82 -12.05
N VAL A 330 -23.31 11.06 -11.62
CA VAL A 330 -22.43 10.09 -10.94
C VAL A 330 -22.18 10.65 -9.55
N THR A 331 -22.56 9.90 -8.52
CA THR A 331 -22.51 10.38 -7.12
C THR A 331 -21.18 10.12 -6.43
N GLY A 332 -20.25 9.44 -7.09
CA GLY A 332 -19.04 8.94 -6.46
C GLY A 332 -19.29 7.82 -5.45
N ALA A 333 -18.24 7.39 -4.76
CA ALA A 333 -18.29 6.39 -3.69
C ALA A 333 -18.83 6.93 -2.35
N ASP A 334 -18.97 8.26 -2.25
CA ASP A 334 -19.25 9.03 -1.03
C ASP A 334 -20.71 9.48 -0.86
N ASN A 335 -21.63 8.93 -1.65
CA ASN A 335 -23.07 9.18 -1.53
C ASN A 335 -23.48 10.66 -1.71
N ALA A 336 -23.05 11.29 -2.81
CA ALA A 336 -23.45 12.65 -3.14
C ALA A 336 -24.98 12.80 -3.36
N THR A 337 -25.48 14.03 -3.15
CA THR A 337 -26.90 14.37 -3.37
C THR A 337 -27.08 15.23 -4.62
N THR A 338 -28.26 15.13 -5.25
CA THR A 338 -28.63 15.98 -6.39
C THR A 338 -29.75 16.95 -5.98
N ALA A 339 -29.58 18.23 -6.31
CA ALA A 339 -30.59 19.26 -6.11
C ALA A 339 -30.89 20.01 -7.41
N TYR A 340 -32.13 20.48 -7.55
CA TYR A 340 -32.58 21.23 -8.72
C TYR A 340 -33.11 22.60 -8.29
N ALA A 341 -32.77 23.63 -9.05
CA ALA A 341 -33.27 24.99 -8.84
C ALA A 341 -33.62 25.63 -10.18
N LEU A 342 -34.66 26.47 -10.17
CA LEU A 342 -34.95 27.37 -11.28
C LEU A 342 -34.24 28.70 -11.09
N SER A 343 -33.90 29.37 -12.18
CA SER A 343 -33.38 30.74 -12.14
C SER A 343 -33.87 31.55 -13.33
N ILE A 344 -34.15 32.83 -13.11
CA ILE A 344 -34.33 33.85 -14.16
C ILE A 344 -33.22 34.90 -14.06
N ALA A 345 -32.98 35.66 -15.14
CA ALA A 345 -31.93 36.67 -15.17
C ALA A 345 -32.13 37.78 -14.13
N ALA A 346 -33.37 38.26 -13.96
CA ALA A 346 -33.80 39.20 -12.93
C ALA A 346 -35.34 39.26 -12.84
N ASN A 347 -35.87 39.72 -11.71
CA ASN A 347 -37.31 39.99 -11.60
C ASN A 347 -37.72 41.14 -12.51
N GLY A 348 -38.86 41.00 -13.18
CA GLY A 348 -39.31 41.89 -14.25
C GLY A 348 -38.70 41.59 -15.62
N THR A 349 -38.03 40.44 -15.81
CA THR A 349 -37.49 40.04 -17.13
C THR A 349 -38.65 39.87 -18.11
N ALA A 350 -38.70 40.70 -19.15
CA ALA A 350 -39.73 40.61 -20.18
C ALA A 350 -39.64 39.28 -20.95
N THR A 351 -40.79 38.64 -21.15
CA THR A 351 -40.94 37.49 -22.05
C THR A 351 -41.36 37.97 -23.44
N ASN A 352 -41.51 37.03 -24.38
CA ASN A 352 -42.16 37.26 -25.67
C ASN A 352 -43.69 37.03 -25.63
N LEU A 353 -44.26 36.74 -24.46
CA LEU A 353 -45.69 36.50 -24.30
C LEU A 353 -46.43 37.83 -24.10
N ILE A 354 -47.63 37.91 -24.69
CA ILE A 354 -48.56 39.02 -24.53
C ILE A 354 -49.84 38.46 -23.93
N ASP A 355 -50.33 39.06 -22.85
CA ASP A 355 -51.63 38.71 -22.29
C ASP A 355 -52.74 39.15 -23.25
N SER A 356 -53.56 38.20 -23.71
CA SER A 356 -54.60 38.46 -24.72
C SER A 356 -55.74 39.34 -24.19
N ALA A 357 -55.97 39.37 -22.88
CA ALA A 357 -57.03 40.17 -22.26
C ALA A 357 -56.67 41.66 -22.14
N SER A 358 -55.46 41.97 -21.67
CA SER A 358 -54.98 43.35 -21.48
C SER A 358 -54.20 43.91 -22.66
N GLY A 359 -53.61 43.05 -23.51
CA GLY A 359 -52.70 43.43 -24.58
C GLY A 359 -51.30 43.85 -24.09
N LEU A 360 -50.98 43.62 -22.82
CA LEU A 360 -49.68 43.96 -22.22
C LEU A 360 -48.69 42.79 -22.28
N GLY A 361 -47.40 43.09 -22.22
CA GLY A 361 -46.36 42.07 -22.15
C GLY A 361 -46.28 41.38 -20.78
N VAL A 362 -45.94 40.10 -20.79
CA VAL A 362 -45.75 39.27 -19.59
C VAL A 362 -44.29 39.33 -19.15
N VAL A 363 -44.06 39.52 -17.84
CA VAL A 363 -42.72 39.59 -17.24
C VAL A 363 -42.54 38.48 -16.21
N LEU A 364 -41.33 37.94 -16.08
CA LEU A 364 -41.02 36.91 -15.09
C LEU A 364 -40.60 37.51 -13.76
N ASP A 365 -41.11 36.93 -12.67
CA ASP A 365 -40.69 37.17 -11.29
C ASP A 365 -40.37 35.82 -10.63
N GLN A 366 -39.32 35.77 -9.82
CA GLN A 366 -38.92 34.56 -9.11
C GLN A 366 -38.93 34.78 -7.59
N THR A 367 -39.59 33.85 -6.89
CA THR A 367 -39.55 33.73 -5.43
C THR A 367 -39.21 32.28 -5.05
N GLY A 368 -37.99 32.07 -4.53
CA GLY A 368 -37.48 30.72 -4.28
C GLY A 368 -37.36 29.92 -5.59
N ASN A 369 -37.90 28.70 -5.62
CA ASN A 369 -37.93 27.85 -6.82
C ASN A 369 -39.19 28.04 -7.69
N THR A 370 -40.01 29.07 -7.42
CA THR A 370 -41.19 29.38 -8.23
C THR A 370 -40.89 30.55 -9.15
N VAL A 371 -41.11 30.35 -10.45
CA VAL A 371 -41.11 31.41 -11.46
C VAL A 371 -42.56 31.69 -11.84
N SER A 372 -42.97 32.95 -11.72
CA SER A 372 -44.30 33.46 -12.07
C SER A 372 -44.21 34.40 -13.27
N GLY A 373 -45.26 34.45 -14.08
CA GLY A 373 -45.41 35.34 -15.24
C GLY A 373 -46.81 35.92 -15.31
#